data_AF-A0A7Y2JUE9-F1
#
_entry.id   AF-A0A7Y2JUE9-F1
#
_cell.length_a   1.000
_cell.length_b   1.000
_cell.length_c   1.000
_cell.angle_alpha   90.00
_cell.angle_beta   90.00
_cell.angle_gamma   90.00
#
_symmetry.space_group_name_H-M   'P 1'
#
loop_
_entity.id
_entity.type
_entity.pdbx_description
1 polymer ?
#
loop_
_entity_poly.entity_id
_entity_poly.type
_entity_poly.pdbx_seq_one_letter_code
_entity_poly.pdbx_strand_id
1 'polypeptide(L)'
;MARTRTERQPRRRFVIALAILLAGLTAANLRAARATGPHNPAEEAVAARGLIYLIVHGVEEYRDSTGLLPPSLEAVGLDEQGIEYRAKDTSYMLTANLTGGAIVYQNGQDLGAYRAALVNLIERTRQ
;
A
#
# COMPACT_ATOMS: atom_id res chain seq x y z
N MET A 1 -23.17 45.46 42.93
CA MET A 1 -23.98 44.24 42.72
C MET A 1 -23.70 43.70 41.33
N ALA A 2 -23.44 42.40 41.23
CA ALA A 2 -22.70 41.76 40.15
C ALA A 2 -23.49 41.65 38.82
N ARG A 3 -22.81 41.95 37.71
CA ARG A 3 -23.25 41.60 36.34
C ARG A 3 -22.79 40.17 36.05
N THR A 4 -23.72 39.21 36.01
CA THR A 4 -23.44 37.88 35.48
C THR A 4 -23.47 37.92 33.96
N ARG A 5 -22.29 37.71 33.38
CA ARG A 5 -22.02 37.64 31.94
C ARG A 5 -22.18 36.18 31.52
N THR A 6 -23.36 35.79 31.04
CA THR A 6 -23.56 34.40 30.58
C THR A 6 -22.84 34.20 29.25
N GLU A 7 -21.88 33.28 29.26
CA GLU A 7 -20.88 33.03 28.23
C GLU A 7 -21.48 32.52 26.91
N ARG A 8 -21.07 33.21 25.84
CA ARG A 8 -20.70 32.70 24.51
C ARG A 8 -21.23 31.30 24.14
N GLN A 9 -22.17 31.31 23.18
CA GLN A 9 -22.68 30.16 22.45
C GLN A 9 -22.03 29.87 21.05
N PRO A 10 -20.73 30.13 20.76
CA PRO A 10 -20.15 29.90 19.42
C PRO A 10 -19.79 28.42 19.16
N ARG A 11 -19.74 27.56 20.19
CA ARG A 11 -19.31 26.16 20.03
C ARG A 11 -20.23 25.33 19.12
N ARG A 12 -21.54 25.53 19.18
CA ARG A 12 -22.50 24.72 18.40
C ARG A 12 -22.42 24.99 16.90
N ARG A 13 -22.27 26.26 16.50
CA ARG A 13 -22.10 26.64 15.09
C ARG A 13 -20.77 26.13 14.54
N PHE A 14 -19.71 26.18 15.35
CA PHE A 14 -18.40 25.63 15.00
C PHE A 14 -18.46 24.11 14.78
N VAL A 15 -19.13 23.37 15.67
CA VAL A 15 -19.30 21.91 15.53
C VAL A 15 -20.10 21.55 14.27
N ILE A 16 -21.14 22.31 13.95
CA ILE A 16 -21.93 22.07 12.72
C ILE A 16 -21.08 22.35 11.47
N ALA A 17 -20.33 23.46 11.44
CA ALA A 17 -19.43 23.77 10.33
C ALA A 17 -18.34 22.70 10.15
N LEU A 18 -17.77 22.21 11.25
CA LEU A 18 -16.79 21.13 11.23
C LEU A 18 -17.39 19.81 10.72
N ALA A 19 -18.61 19.48 11.16
CA ALA A 19 -19.31 18.27 10.70
C ALA A 19 -19.61 18.31 9.19
N ILE A 20 -20.02 19.47 8.67
CA ILE A 20 -20.24 19.66 7.22
C ILE A 20 -18.93 19.55 6.45
N LEU A 21 -17.85 20.17 6.97
CA LEU A 21 -16.52 20.07 6.36
C LEU A 21 -16.04 18.62 6.30
N LEU A 22 -16.15 17.88 7.42
CA LEU A 22 -15.78 16.48 7.50
C LEU A 22 -16.64 15.62 6.57
N ALA A 23 -17.95 15.82 6.53
CA ALA A 23 -18.84 15.10 5.62
C ALA A 23 -18.49 15.36 4.15
N GLY A 24 -18.16 16.60 3.79
CA GLY A 24 -17.69 16.97 2.47
C GLY A 24 -16.35 16.31 2.13
N LEU A 25 -15.40 16.29 3.07
CA LEU A 25 -14.11 15.62 2.92
C LEU A 25 -14.29 14.11 2.75
N THR A 26 -15.15 13.49 3.55
CA THR A 26 -15.47 12.06 3.45
C THR A 26 -16.11 11.74 2.11
N ALA A 27 -17.08 12.54 1.65
CA ALA A 27 -17.71 12.36 0.35
C ALA A 27 -16.71 12.53 -0.81
N ALA A 28 -15.79 13.51 -0.72
CA ALA A 28 -14.74 13.71 -1.70
C ALA A 28 -13.76 12.53 -1.74
N ASN A 29 -13.31 12.04 -0.58
CA ASN A 29 -12.46 10.86 -0.48
C ASN A 29 -13.18 9.60 -0.99
N LEU A 30 -14.46 9.42 -0.67
CA LEU A 30 -15.25 8.28 -1.17
C LEU A 30 -15.42 8.34 -2.69
N ARG A 31 -15.57 9.54 -3.25
CA ARG A 31 -15.71 9.74 -4.69
C ARG A 31 -14.38 9.57 -5.42
N ALA A 32 -13.26 10.01 -4.81
CA ALA A 32 -11.91 9.73 -5.30
C ALA A 32 -11.58 8.24 -5.25
N ALA A 33 -11.93 7.55 -4.16
CA ALA A 33 -11.77 6.10 -4.02
C ALA A 33 -12.65 5.31 -5.00
N ARG A 34 -13.84 5.83 -5.36
CA ARG A 34 -14.68 5.27 -6.44
C ARG A 34 -14.23 5.67 -7.85
N ALA A 35 -13.33 6.65 -7.97
CA ALA A 35 -12.79 7.13 -9.23
C ALA A 35 -11.50 6.40 -9.66
N THR A 36 -11.04 5.40 -8.90
CA THR A 36 -10.19 4.35 -9.49
C THR A 36 -11.01 3.75 -10.63
N GLY A 37 -10.62 4.11 -11.85
CA GLY A 37 -11.29 3.74 -13.09
C GLY A 37 -11.40 2.23 -13.28
N PRO A 38 -11.90 1.76 -14.43
CA PRO A 38 -12.07 0.33 -14.69
C PRO A 38 -10.78 -0.42 -14.33
N HIS A 39 -10.90 -1.38 -13.41
CA HIS A 39 -9.81 -2.18 -12.87
C HIS A 39 -9.01 -2.77 -14.04
N ASN A 40 -7.87 -2.16 -14.37
CA ASN A 40 -7.09 -2.56 -15.53
C ASN A 40 -6.17 -3.72 -15.10
N PRO A 41 -6.44 -4.97 -15.51
CA PRO A 41 -5.66 -6.12 -15.05
C PRO A 41 -4.19 -6.01 -15.46
N ALA A 42 -3.87 -5.26 -16.52
CA ALA A 42 -2.50 -5.00 -16.92
C ALA A 42 -1.77 -4.07 -15.93
N GLU A 43 -2.47 -3.07 -15.36
CA GLU A 43 -1.89 -2.18 -14.34
C GLU A 43 -1.73 -2.89 -13.00
N GLU A 44 -2.71 -3.71 -12.62
CA GLU A 44 -2.64 -4.58 -11.43
C GLU A 44 -1.41 -5.50 -11.50
N ALA A 45 -1.17 -6.13 -12.65
CA ALA A 45 -0.01 -6.97 -12.88
C ALA A 45 1.33 -6.20 -12.85
N VAL A 46 1.37 -4.95 -13.35
CA VAL A 46 2.57 -4.11 -13.29
C VAL A 46 2.86 -3.68 -11.86
N ALA A 47 1.84 -3.25 -11.11
CA ALA A 47 1.97 -2.90 -9.70
C ALA A 47 2.44 -4.09 -8.87
N ALA A 48 1.84 -5.27 -9.06
CA ALA A 48 2.23 -6.49 -8.37
C ALA A 48 3.68 -6.89 -8.65
N ARG A 49 4.15 -6.78 -9.90
CA ARG A 49 5.56 -7.02 -10.24
C ARG A 49 6.50 -6.01 -9.56
N GLY A 50 6.11 -4.74 -9.51
CA GLY A 50 6.86 -3.72 -8.78
C GLY A 50 6.95 -4.01 -7.28
N LEU A 51 5.85 -4.44 -6.66
CA LEU A 51 5.81 -4.84 -5.25
C LEU A 51 6.70 -6.05 -4.98
N ILE A 52 6.62 -7.09 -5.81
CA ILE A 52 7.50 -8.26 -5.72
C ILE A 52 8.97 -7.84 -5.75
N TYR A 53 9.35 -6.92 -6.63
CA TYR A 53 10.73 -6.42 -6.69
C TYR A 53 11.18 -5.78 -5.36
N LEU A 54 10.33 -4.93 -4.76
CA LEU A 54 10.65 -4.28 -3.47
C LEU A 54 10.77 -5.30 -2.34
N ILE A 55 9.86 -6.28 -2.29
CA ILE A 55 9.89 -7.34 -1.29
C ILE A 55 11.15 -8.18 -1.42
N VAL A 56 11.54 -8.53 -2.64
CA VAL A 56 12.77 -9.30 -2.89
C VAL A 56 13.99 -8.56 -2.35
N HIS A 57 14.11 -7.26 -2.60
CA HIS A 57 15.19 -6.44 -2.03
C HIS A 57 15.19 -6.46 -0.50
N GLY A 58 14.03 -6.29 0.15
CA GLY A 58 13.93 -6.33 1.62
C GLY A 58 14.30 -7.70 2.20
N VAL A 59 13.88 -8.78 1.55
CA VAL A 59 14.22 -10.17 1.94
C VAL A 59 15.72 -10.42 1.79
N GLU A 60 16.33 -9.94 0.71
CA GLU A 60 17.77 -10.07 0.49
C GLU A 60 18.58 -9.25 1.49
N GLU A 61 18.19 -8.02 1.78
CA GLU A 61 18.84 -7.17 2.79
C GLU A 61 18.75 -7.79 4.21
N TYR A 62 17.60 -8.38 4.55
CA TYR A 62 17.44 -9.12 5.80
C TYR A 62 18.37 -10.34 5.86
N ARG A 63 18.46 -11.09 4.76
CA ARG A 63 19.35 -12.26 4.68
C ARG A 63 20.81 -11.85 4.78
N ASP A 64 21.21 -10.75 4.14
CA ASP A 64 22.59 -10.29 4.16
C ASP A 64 23.00 -9.76 5.56
N SER A 65 22.05 -9.23 6.33
CA SER A 65 22.29 -8.74 7.70
C SER A 65 22.25 -9.85 8.77
N THR A 66 21.39 -10.85 8.62
CA THR A 66 21.17 -11.90 9.64
C THR A 66 21.75 -13.27 9.27
N GLY A 67 22.07 -13.50 7.99
CA GLY A 67 22.44 -14.80 7.44
C GLY A 67 21.28 -15.77 7.25
N LEU A 68 20.04 -15.38 7.56
CA LEU A 68 18.85 -16.23 7.53
C LEU A 68 17.74 -15.61 6.68
N LEU A 69 16.84 -16.44 6.14
CA LEU A 69 15.63 -15.91 5.50
C LEU A 69 14.67 -15.36 6.56
N PRO A 70 13.97 -14.25 6.27
CA PRO A 70 12.98 -13.73 7.19
C PRO A 70 11.82 -14.72 7.35
N PRO A 71 11.27 -14.88 8.58
CA PRO A 71 10.17 -15.82 8.83
C PRO A 71 8.84 -15.32 8.25
N SER A 72 8.66 -14.01 8.09
CA SER A 72 7.50 -13.37 7.48
C SER A 72 7.91 -12.06 6.80
N LEU A 73 7.01 -11.48 6.00
CA LEU A 73 7.25 -10.16 5.40
C LEU A 73 7.26 -9.04 6.45
N GLU A 74 6.53 -9.20 7.56
CA GLU A 74 6.51 -8.22 8.65
C GLU A 74 7.89 -8.07 9.29
N ALA A 75 8.70 -9.16 9.31
CA ALA A 75 10.05 -9.14 9.84
C ALA A 75 11.01 -8.25 9.03
N VAL A 76 10.68 -7.95 7.77
CA VAL A 76 11.40 -6.99 6.92
C VAL A 76 10.69 -5.64 6.81
N GLY A 77 9.67 -5.41 7.65
CA GLY A 77 8.91 -4.16 7.67
C GLY A 77 7.95 -4.00 6.48
N LEU A 78 7.61 -5.08 5.78
CA LEU A 78 6.69 -5.08 4.65
C LEU A 78 5.42 -5.83 5.05
N ASP A 79 4.32 -5.12 5.25
CA ASP A 79 2.98 -5.72 5.44
C ASP A 79 2.14 -5.38 4.21
N GLU A 80 2.25 -6.21 3.18
CA GLU A 80 1.61 -5.99 1.88
C GLU A 80 0.43 -6.95 1.71
N GLN A 81 -0.78 -6.38 1.70
CA GLN A 81 -1.99 -7.13 1.42
C GLN A 81 -1.95 -7.66 -0.02
N GLY A 82 -2.19 -8.97 -0.19
CA GLY A 82 -2.29 -9.61 -1.50
C GLY A 82 -1.01 -10.31 -1.97
N ILE A 83 0.08 -10.28 -1.21
CA ILE A 83 1.27 -11.09 -1.47
C ILE A 83 1.48 -12.15 -0.39
N GLU A 84 1.43 -13.42 -0.80
CA GLU A 84 1.81 -14.54 0.04
C GLU A 84 3.32 -14.80 -0.05
N TYR A 85 3.98 -14.85 1.11
CA TYR A 85 5.38 -15.24 1.24
C TYR A 85 5.49 -16.64 1.83
N ARG A 86 6.30 -17.50 1.21
CA ARG A 86 6.63 -18.82 1.71
C ARG A 86 8.12 -19.06 1.62
N ALA A 87 8.79 -19.17 2.75
CA ALA A 87 10.17 -19.60 2.84
C ALA A 87 10.26 -21.12 3.09
N LYS A 88 11.22 -21.77 2.45
CA LYS A 88 11.57 -23.16 2.71
C LYS A 88 13.08 -23.35 2.55
N ASP A 89 13.72 -23.75 3.65
CA ASP A 89 15.16 -23.97 3.75
C ASP A 89 15.96 -22.73 3.32
N THR A 90 16.51 -22.74 2.10
CA THR A 90 17.32 -21.65 1.52
C THR A 90 16.61 -20.90 0.40
N SER A 91 15.38 -21.31 0.08
CA SER A 91 14.57 -20.76 -1.01
C SER A 91 13.32 -20.08 -0.47
N TYR A 92 12.78 -19.13 -1.22
CA TYR A 92 11.48 -18.55 -0.92
C TYR A 92 10.68 -18.32 -2.20
N MET A 93 9.36 -18.18 -2.02
CA MET A 93 8.41 -17.92 -3.08
C MET A 93 7.49 -16.77 -2.64
N LEU A 94 7.21 -15.88 -3.59
CA LEU A 94 6.25 -14.78 -3.45
C LEU A 94 5.12 -15.03 -4.43
N THR A 95 3.87 -14.96 -3.97
CA THR A 95 2.69 -15.11 -4.81
C THR A 95 1.79 -13.90 -4.65
N ALA A 96 1.70 -13.08 -5.70
CA ALA A 96 0.74 -11.99 -5.75
C ALA A 96 -0.58 -12.50 -6.34
N ASN A 97 -1.64 -12.47 -5.55
CA ASN A 97 -2.99 -12.87 -5.97
C ASN A 97 -3.70 -11.66 -6.61
N LEU A 98 -4.08 -11.81 -7.87
CA LEU A 98 -4.76 -10.78 -8.67
C LEU A 98 -6.17 -11.23 -9.02
N THR A 99 -7.03 -10.29 -9.41
CA THR A 99 -8.41 -10.60 -9.82
C THR A 99 -8.47 -11.58 -11.01
N GLY A 100 -7.46 -11.53 -11.90
CA GLY A 100 -7.37 -12.36 -13.11
C GLY A 100 -6.40 -13.55 -13.06
N GLY A 101 -5.76 -13.81 -11.91
CA GLY A 101 -4.77 -14.89 -11.79
C GLY A 101 -3.75 -14.63 -10.68
N ALA A 102 -2.64 -15.35 -10.68
CA ALA A 102 -1.55 -15.14 -9.72
C ALA A 102 -0.22 -14.93 -10.43
N ILE A 103 0.60 -14.03 -9.90
CA ILE A 103 2.00 -13.86 -10.31
C ILE A 103 2.86 -14.53 -9.23
N VAL A 104 3.56 -15.58 -9.62
CA VAL A 104 4.47 -16.31 -8.74
C VAL A 104 5.90 -15.92 -9.09
N TYR A 105 6.65 -15.51 -8.08
CA TYR A 105 8.10 -15.32 -8.15
C TYR A 105 8.78 -16.35 -7.25
N GLN A 106 9.82 -16.99 -7.77
CA GLN A 106 10.68 -17.88 -7.01
C GLN A 106 12.07 -17.27 -6.89
N ASN A 107 12.67 -17.42 -5.72
CA ASN A 107 14.07 -17.07 -5.47
C ASN A 107 14.99 -17.60 -6.59
N GLY A 108 15.81 -16.71 -7.15
CA GLY A 108 16.75 -17.03 -8.24
C GLY A 108 16.19 -16.82 -9.65
N GLN A 109 14.92 -16.45 -9.80
CA GLN A 109 14.39 -15.98 -11.08
C GLN A 109 14.92 -14.58 -11.43
N ASP A 110 14.97 -14.27 -12.73
CA ASP A 110 15.42 -12.97 -13.21
C ASP A 110 14.49 -11.84 -12.74
N LEU A 111 15.05 -10.89 -11.99
CA LEU A 111 14.37 -9.70 -11.47
C LEU A 111 14.28 -8.57 -12.50
N GLY A 112 14.95 -8.68 -13.65
CA GLY A 112 14.99 -7.63 -14.67
C GLY A 112 13.60 -7.17 -15.12
N ALA A 113 12.68 -8.11 -15.37
CA ALA A 113 11.31 -7.82 -15.76
C ALA A 113 10.49 -7.12 -14.64
N TYR A 114 10.78 -7.45 -13.38
CA TYR A 114 10.12 -6.86 -12.21
C TYR A 114 10.63 -5.44 -11.93
N ARG A 115 11.94 -5.23 -12.10
CA ARG A 115 12.56 -3.89 -12.00
C ARG A 115 12.02 -2.94 -13.06
N ALA A 116 11.91 -3.40 -14.31
CA ALA A 116 11.35 -2.59 -15.39
C ALA A 116 9.89 -2.19 -15.11
N ALA A 117 9.10 -3.09 -14.51
CA ALA A 117 7.74 -2.78 -14.09
C ALA A 117 7.70 -1.68 -13.01
N LEU A 118 8.59 -1.72 -12.02
CA LEU A 118 8.69 -0.67 -11.00
C LEU A 118 9.07 0.69 -11.58
N VAL A 119 10.05 0.74 -12.49
CA VAL A 119 10.46 2.00 -13.16
C VAL A 119 9.29 2.62 -13.92
N ASN A 120 8.57 1.80 -14.70
CA ASN A 120 7.38 2.25 -15.42
C ASN A 120 6.28 2.77 -14.48
N LEU A 121 6.12 2.15 -13.31
CA LEU A 121 5.16 2.61 -12.30
C LEU A 121 5.54 4.01 -11.78
N ILE A 122 6.81 4.19 -11.38
CA ILE A 122 7.33 5.45 -10.85
C ILE A 122 7.23 6.58 -11.88
N GLU A 123 7.58 6.31 -13.14
CA GLU A 123 7.51 7.29 -14.22
C GLU A 123 6.07 7.76 -14.48
N ARG A 124 5.09 6.84 -14.43
CA ARG A 124 3.68 7.20 -14.59
C ARG A 124 3.13 8.03 -13.43
N THR A 125 3.56 7.79 -12.19
CA THR A 125 3.07 8.56 -11.03
C THR A 125 3.58 10.01 -11.01
N ARG A 126 4.62 10.34 -11.79
CA ARG A 126 5.16 11.71 -11.89
C ARG A 126 4.45 12.61 -12.90
N GLN A 127 3.61 12.04 -13.77
CA GLN A 127 2.84 12.77 -14.78
C GLN A 127 1.48 13.21 -14.21
#